data_AF-A0A1I6TJA4-F1
#
_entry.id   AF-A0A1I6TJA4-F1
#
_cell.length_a   1.000
_cell.length_b   1.000
_cell.length_c   1.000
_cell.angle_alpha   90.00
_cell.angle_beta   90.00
_cell.angle_gamma   90.00
#
_symmetry.space_group_name_H-M   'P 1'
#
loop_
_entity.id
_entity.type
_entity.pdbx_description
1 polymer ?
#
loop_
_entity_poly.entity_id
_entity_poly.type
_entity_poly.pdbx_seq_one_letter_code
_entity_poly.pdbx_strand_id
1 'polypeptide(L)' 'MAKWLRILTKIHHYHYPVIGFCGLLWTVVFSRPGTHLITVGPIQLDVFYILVVSFGILLVLADEYNPEDYGLGPSESEK' A
#
# COMPACT_ATOMS: atom_id res chain seq x y z
N MET A 1 -1.63 -15.60 -23.35
CA MET A 1 -1.38 -14.17 -23.07
C MET A 1 -2.26 -13.60 -21.96
N ALA A 2 -3.60 -13.77 -22.00
CA ALA A 2 -4.52 -13.19 -21.01
C ALA A 2 -4.19 -13.50 -19.53
N LYS A 3 -3.72 -14.72 -19.22
CA LYS A 3 -3.34 -15.13 -17.86
C LYS A 3 -2.15 -14.34 -17.31
N TRP A 4 -1.17 -14.00 -18.16
CA TRP A 4 0.02 -13.22 -17.77
C TRP A 4 -0.34 -11.75 -17.51
N LEU A 5 -1.20 -11.15 -18.34
CA LEU A 5 -1.72 -9.79 -18.14
C LEU A 5 -2.55 -9.68 -16.86
N ARG A 6 -3.36 -10.70 -16.54
CA ARG A 6 -4.12 -10.76 -15.28
C ARG A 6 -3.23 -10.86 -14.03
N ILE A 7 -2.09 -11.54 -14.13
CA ILE A 7 -1.10 -11.58 -13.03
C ILE A 7 -0.40 -10.23 -12.88
N LEU A 8 0.01 -9.60 -13.99
CA LEU A 8 0.71 -8.32 -13.96
C LEU A 8 -0.17 -7.20 -13.39
N THR A 9 -1.44 -7.13 -13.79
CA THR A 9 -2.42 -6.16 -13.26
C THR A 9 -2.73 -6.40 -11.80
N LYS A 10 -2.82 -7.66 -11.34
CA LYS A 10 -2.91 -7.96 -9.90
C LYS A 10 -1.69 -7.45 -9.13
N ILE A 11 -0.47 -7.73 -9.59
CA ILE A 11 0.75 -7.24 -8.92
C ILE A 11 0.76 -5.71 -8.89
N HIS A 12 0.40 -5.07 -10.00
CA HIS A 12 0.28 -3.62 -10.09
C HIS A 12 -0.85 -3.05 -9.23
N HIS A 13 -1.91 -3.79 -8.94
CA HIS A 13 -2.97 -3.31 -8.04
C HIS A 13 -2.56 -3.48 -6.57
N TYR A 14 -1.99 -4.63 -6.22
CA TYR A 14 -1.64 -4.99 -4.83
C TYR A 14 -0.31 -4.43 -4.32
N HIS A 15 0.46 -3.68 -5.13
CA HIS A 15 1.74 -3.15 -4.65
C HIS A 15 1.57 -2.16 -3.48
N TYR A 16 0.55 -1.27 -3.52
CA TYR A 16 0.29 -0.32 -2.43
C TYR A 16 -0.04 -0.99 -1.09
N PRO A 17 -1.00 -1.93 -1.00
CA PRO A 17 -1.28 -2.60 0.26
C PRO A 17 -0.09 -3.46 0.75
N VAL A 18 0.66 -4.11 -0.16
CA VAL A 18 1.85 -4.88 0.22
C VAL A 18 2.95 -3.98 0.79
N ILE A 19 3.21 -2.84 0.15
CA ILE A 19 4.18 -1.85 0.64
C ILE A 19 3.72 -1.27 1.98
N GLY A 20 2.42 -0.94 2.09
CA GLY A 20 1.80 -0.47 3.33
C GLY A 20 2.02 -1.46 4.48
N PHE A 21 1.65 -2.72 4.28
CA PHE A 21 1.76 -3.75 5.31
C PHE A 21 3.21 -4.05 5.70
N CYS A 22 4.09 -4.28 4.72
CA CYS A 22 5.51 -4.55 4.97
C CYS A 22 6.20 -3.36 5.65
N GLY A 23 5.89 -2.13 5.20
CA GLY A 23 6.44 -0.91 5.78
C GLY A 23 5.98 -0.68 7.23
N LEU A 24 4.72 -0.99 7.53
CA LEU A 24 4.17 -0.89 8.88
C LEU A 24 4.83 -1.91 9.81
N LEU A 25 4.94 -3.18 9.39
CA LEU A 25 5.66 -4.21 10.14
C LEU A 25 7.11 -3.83 10.41
N TRP A 26 7.82 -3.36 9.37
CA TRP A 26 9.21 -2.91 9.53
C TRP A 26 9.32 -1.79 10.55
N THR A 27 8.44 -0.79 10.46
CA THR A 27 8.42 0.35 11.37
C THR A 27 8.19 -0.09 12.82
N VAL A 28 7.20 -0.95 13.07
CA VAL A 28 6.87 -1.41 14.42
C VAL A 28 7.93 -2.35 15.01
N VAL A 29 8.55 -3.22 14.19
CA VAL A 29 9.53 -4.21 14.66
C VAL A 29 10.91 -3.59 14.89
N PHE A 30 11.35 -2.71 13.98
CA PHE A 30 12.74 -2.22 13.97
C PHE A 30 12.90 -0.77 14.45
N SER A 31 11.83 0.02 14.48
CA SER A 31 11.90 1.41 14.92
C SER A 31 11.29 1.58 16.30
N ARG A 32 11.78 2.58 17.04
CA ARG A 32 11.26 2.93 18.37
C ARG A 32 10.72 4.36 18.34
N PRO A 33 9.57 4.63 18.96
CA PRO A 33 9.08 5.99 19.10
C PRO A 33 10.08 6.84 19.90
N GLY A 34 10.24 8.09 19.49
CA GLY A 34 11.06 9.12 20.14
C GLY A 34 12.53 9.14 19.71
N THR A 35 12.99 8.23 18.85
CA THR A 35 14.41 8.19 18.43
C THR A 35 14.72 9.21 17.33
N HIS A 36 13.76 9.48 16.45
CA HIS A 36 13.93 10.40 15.34
C HIS A 36 12.82 11.45 15.38
N LEU A 37 13.19 12.66 15.78
CA LEU A 37 12.28 13.79 15.91
C LEU A 37 12.62 14.82 14.84
N ILE A 38 11.61 15.23 14.08
CA ILE A 38 11.68 16.35 13.13
C ILE A 38 11.03 17.55 13.79
N THR A 39 11.77 18.64 13.88
CA THR A 39 11.28 19.89 14.45
C THR A 39 11.07 20.91 13.34
N VAL A 40 9.86 21.47 13.27
CA VAL A 40 9.49 22.55 12.34
C VAL A 40 8.92 23.70 13.18
N GLY A 41 9.77 24.67 13.52
CA GLY A 41 9.42 25.76 14.43
C GLY A 41 9.06 25.23 15.83
N PRO A 42 7.87 25.55 16.38
CA PRO A 42 7.43 25.03 17.68
C PRO A 42 6.88 23.60 17.62
N ILE A 43 6.71 23.03 16.42
CA ILE A 43 6.11 21.71 16.22
C ILE A 43 7.23 20.66 16.22
N GLN A 44 7.05 19.62 17.03
CA GLN A 44 7.93 18.45 17.04
C GLN A 44 7.12 17.23 16.64
N LEU A 45 7.55 16.57 15.57
CA LEU A 45 6.92 15.36 15.04
C LEU A 45 7.88 14.19 15.14
N ASP A 46 7.36 13.05 15.56
CA ASP A 46 8.10 11.80 15.59
C ASP A 46 7.98 11.07 14.26
N VAL A 47 9.13 10.76 13.67
CA VAL A 47 9.21 10.03 12.40
C VAL A 47 8.52 8.68 12.51
N PHE A 48 8.54 8.04 13.68
CA PHE A 48 7.82 6.78 13.90
C PHE A 48 6.34 6.93 13.59
N TYR A 49 5.67 7.93 14.18
CA TYR A 49 4.24 8.15 13.96
C TYR A 49 3.94 8.64 12.53
N ILE A 50 4.84 9.42 11.93
CA ILE A 50 4.72 9.80 10.51
C ILE A 50 4.70 8.56 9.63
N LEU A 51 5.62 7.61 9.85
CA LEU A 51 5.68 6.37 9.07
C LEU A 51 4.47 5.47 9.30
N VAL A 52 4.04 5.29 10.55
CA VAL A 52 2.84 4.50 10.88
C VAL A 52 1.61 5.07 10.19
N VAL A 53 1.41 6.39 10.25
CA VAL A 53 0.27 7.05 9.57
C VAL A 53 0.40 6.92 8.06
N SER A 54 1.58 7.12 7.50
CA SER A 54 1.80 7.05 6.04
C SER A 54 1.52 5.64 5.49
N PHE A 55 2.03 4.60 6.14
CA PHE A 55 1.75 3.21 5.75
C PHE A 55 0.30 2.80 6.04
N GLY A 56 -0.31 3.33 7.11
CA GLY A 56 -1.73 3.16 7.38
C GLY A 56 -2.61 3.76 6.28
N ILE A 57 -2.28 4.96 5.79
CA ILE A 57 -2.98 5.60 4.67
C ILE A 57 -2.86 4.75 3.40
N LEU A 58 -1.66 4.21 3.11
CA LEU A 58 -1.47 3.31 1.96
C LEU A 58 -2.35 2.05 2.03
N LEU A 59 -2.63 1.54 3.23
CA LEU A 59 -3.55 0.42 3.42
C LEU A 59 -5.01 0.82 3.26
N VAL A 60 -5.41 2.01 3.72
CA VAL A 60 -6.78 2.52 3.57
C VAL A 60 -7.10 2.88 2.13
N LEU A 61 -6.13 3.41 1.38
CA LEU A 61 -6.26 3.74 -0.03
C LEU A 61 -6.13 2.51 -0.95
N ALA A 62 -5.82 1.33 -0.40
CA ALA A 62 -5.83 0.11 -1.16
C ALA A 62 -7.27 -0.26 -1.49
N ASP A 63 -7.67 -0.04 -2.74
CA ASP A 63 -8.98 -0.45 -3.24
C ASP A 63 -9.03 -1.97 -3.43
N GLU A 64 -10.24 -2.50 -3.56
CA GLU A 64 -10.43 -3.91 -3.87
C GLU A 64 -10.16 -4.18 -5.36
N TYR A 65 -9.40 -5.24 -5.65
CA TYR A 65 -9.06 -5.57 -7.04
C TYR A 65 -10.31 -5.92 -7.83
N ASN A 66 -10.71 -5.03 -8.74
CA ASN A 66 -11.73 -5.31 -9.75
C ASN A 66 -11.05 -5.57 -11.11
N PRO A 67 -11.16 -6.78 -11.70
CA PRO A 67 -10.60 -7.07 -13.01
C PRO A 67 -11.25 -6.26 -14.14
N GLU A 68 -12.46 -5.73 -13.96
CA GLU A 68 -13.17 -4.93 -14.95
C GLU A 68 -12.50 -3.57 -15.18
N ASP A 69 -11.92 -2.96 -14.15
CA ASP A 69 -11.16 -1.69 -14.22
C ASP A 69 -9.94 -1.78 -15.15
N TYR A 70 -9.51 -3.01 -15.46
CA TYR A 70 -8.39 -3.31 -16.35
C TYR A 70 -8.85 -3.88 -17.70
N GLY A 71 -10.15 -3.86 -18.01
CA GLY A 71 -10.70 -4.44 -19.23
C GLY A 71 -10.57 -5.96 -19.31
N LEU A 72 -10.44 -6.64 -18.16
CA LEU A 72 -10.30 -8.10 -18.05
C LEU A 72 -11.60 -8.79 -17.61
N GLY A 73 -12.75 -8.19 -17.94
CA GLY A 73 -14.08 -8.75 -17.71
C GLY A 73 -14.28 -10.09 -18.43
N PRO A 74 -15.28 -10.89 -18.01
CA PRO A 74 -15.60 -12.16 -18.68
C PRO A 74 -15.89 -11.89 -20.16
N SER A 75 -15.12 -12.50 -21.04
CA SER A 75 -15.38 -12.44 -22.48
C SER A 75 -16.74 -13.07 -22.77
N GLU A 76 -17.54 -12.46 -23.65
CA GLU A 76 -18.86 -12.95 -24.10
C GLU A 76 -18.86 -14.41 -24.58
N SER A 77 -17.69 -15.05 -24.79
CA SER A 77 -17.58 -16.45 -25.19
C SER A 77 -17.79 -17.47 -24.05
N GLU A 78 -18.12 -17.04 -22.83
CA GLU A 78 -18.35 -17.91 -21.66
C GLU A 78 -19.79 -17.76 -21.11
N LYS A 79 -20.77 -17.53 -21.99
CA LYS A 79 -22.21 -17.68 -21.73
C LYS A 79 -22.82 -18.73 -22.64
#